data_AF-A0A8C5W893-F1
#
_entry.id   AF-A0A8C5W893-F1
#
_cell.length_a   1.000
_cell.length_b   1.000
_cell.length_c   1.000
_cell.angle_alpha   90.00
_cell.angle_beta   90.00
_cell.angle_gamma   90.00
#
_symmetry.space_group_name_H-M   'P 1'
#
loop_
_entity.id
_entity.type
_entity.pdbx_description
1 polymer ?
#
loop_
_entity_poly.entity_id
_entity_poly.type
_entity_poly.pdbx_seq_one_letter_code
_entity_poly.pdbx_strand_id
1 'polypeptide(L)'
;CHHCLASGAGGKAMAAMAAMAAAGSSGPRAFSAAWAFSTYQPFEPRAWGLSPGWRLTGFSGCKVPQEALLKLLAGLRWPPPGRGLGEVARRAGDAASPALGIGLDACVIPLRHRGLSLVQTTDFFYPLVEDPYMMGRIACANVLSDLYAMGITECDNMLMLLSVSQKMSEEEREKITPLMIKGFRDAAEEGGTAVTGGQTVANPWIIIGGVATVVCQPNDFIMPDGAVVGDVLVLTKPLGTQVAVNAHQWLDNPERWSKVKTVVSRQEVELAYQEAMFNMATLNRTAAGLMHSFNAHAATDITGFGILGHAQSLAKQQRNEVSFVIHNLPILAKMAAVSKATGQSGLLQGTSAETSGGLLICLPRDQAAHFCSEIKSSKYGGVHQAWIVGIVEKGNRTARIIDKPRVIEVPPRGATATVFTLDNSSASSEPPHDMKWQKLFGP
;
A
#
# COMPACT_ATOMS: atom_id res chain seq x y z
N CYS A 1 54.74 -13.03 -21.02
CA CYS A 1 54.68 -14.06 -19.95
C CYS A 1 53.21 -14.41 -19.73
N HIS A 2 52.62 -15.32 -20.50
CA HIS A 2 52.64 -16.78 -20.32
C HIS A 2 52.51 -17.23 -18.85
N HIS A 3 51.48 -18.06 -18.62
CA HIS A 3 51.11 -18.84 -17.43
C HIS A 3 50.29 -18.14 -16.34
N CYS A 4 48.97 -18.34 -16.36
CA CYS A 4 48.28 -19.38 -15.59
C CYS A 4 46.75 -19.28 -15.76
N LEU A 5 46.06 -20.40 -15.52
CA LEU A 5 44.60 -20.60 -15.47
C LEU A 5 43.89 -21.03 -16.76
N ALA A 6 44.19 -22.26 -17.16
CA ALA A 6 43.17 -23.17 -17.69
C ALA A 6 42.97 -24.30 -16.65
N SER A 7 41.81 -24.35 -16.00
CA SER A 7 41.24 -25.59 -15.47
C SER A 7 39.73 -25.41 -15.27
N GLY A 8 38.99 -26.45 -15.64
CA GLY A 8 37.58 -26.36 -16.02
C GLY A 8 36.59 -26.20 -14.87
N ALA A 9 35.58 -25.38 -15.12
CA ALA A 9 34.30 -25.38 -14.39
C ALA A 9 33.10 -25.04 -15.30
N GLY A 10 33.27 -25.12 -16.63
CA GLY A 10 32.26 -24.67 -17.61
C GLY A 10 31.12 -25.64 -17.93
N GLY A 11 31.18 -26.90 -17.47
CA GLY A 11 30.22 -27.94 -17.86
C GLY A 11 29.12 -28.25 -16.86
N LYS A 12 29.30 -27.93 -15.57
CA LYS A 12 28.33 -28.29 -14.50
C LYS A 12 27.31 -27.19 -14.20
N ALA A 13 27.63 -25.92 -14.49
CA ALA A 13 26.71 -24.80 -14.29
C ALA A 13 25.56 -24.76 -15.32
N MET A 14 25.82 -25.14 -16.58
CA MET A 14 24.77 -25.20 -17.60
C MET A 14 23.82 -26.41 -17.45
N ALA A 15 24.29 -27.54 -16.92
CA ALA A 15 23.44 -28.70 -16.68
C ALA A 15 22.46 -28.49 -15.51
N ALA A 16 22.86 -27.70 -14.50
CA ALA A 16 21.98 -27.34 -13.37
C ALA A 16 20.85 -26.36 -13.78
N MET A 17 21.14 -25.42 -14.70
CA MET A 17 20.12 -24.51 -15.23
C MET A 17 19.12 -25.20 -16.17
N ALA A 18 19.57 -26.17 -16.97
CA ALA A 18 18.68 -26.93 -17.85
C ALA A 18 17.76 -27.91 -17.09
N ALA A 19 18.20 -28.44 -15.94
CA ALA A 19 17.39 -29.33 -15.10
C ALA A 19 16.27 -28.60 -14.34
N MET A 20 16.44 -27.30 -14.00
CA MET A 20 15.38 -26.50 -13.38
C MET A 20 14.30 -26.05 -14.38
N ALA A 21 14.60 -26.02 -15.69
CA ALA A 21 13.65 -25.63 -16.72
C ALA A 21 12.68 -26.77 -17.16
N ALA A 22 12.96 -28.02 -16.77
CA ALA A 22 12.21 -29.20 -17.23
C ALA A 22 11.28 -29.83 -16.16
N ALA A 23 11.21 -29.29 -14.95
CA ALA A 23 10.37 -29.80 -13.87
C ALA A 23 9.48 -28.68 -13.29
N GLY A 24 8.28 -28.49 -13.85
CA GLY A 24 7.36 -27.49 -13.30
C GLY A 24 6.05 -27.21 -14.03
N SER A 25 5.48 -28.13 -14.80
CA SER A 25 4.08 -28.01 -15.25
C SER A 25 3.14 -28.58 -14.19
N SER A 26 2.77 -27.79 -13.18
CA SER A 26 1.62 -28.10 -12.33
C SER A 26 1.11 -26.86 -11.57
N GLY A 27 0.07 -26.21 -12.13
CA GLY A 27 -0.91 -25.36 -11.44
C GLY A 27 -0.43 -24.13 -10.64
N PRO A 28 -1.32 -23.18 -10.32
CA PRO A 28 -0.99 -22.14 -9.36
C PRO A 28 -0.77 -22.79 -7.99
N ARG A 29 0.46 -22.70 -7.45
CA ARG A 29 0.74 -23.09 -6.07
C ARG A 29 -0.18 -22.28 -5.15
N ALA A 30 -1.00 -22.96 -4.36
CA ALA A 30 -1.71 -22.34 -3.26
C ALA A 30 -0.65 -21.81 -2.28
N PHE A 31 -0.40 -20.50 -2.31
CA PHE A 31 0.52 -19.85 -1.39
C PHE A 31 -0.13 -19.83 -0.01
N SER A 32 0.49 -20.54 0.94
CA SER A 32 0.06 -20.55 2.33
C SER A 32 0.16 -19.14 2.90
N ALA A 33 -0.97 -18.56 3.31
CA ALA A 33 -1.06 -17.33 4.08
C ALA A 33 -0.48 -17.55 5.51
N ALA A 34 0.78 -17.94 5.59
CA ALA A 34 1.42 -18.43 6.82
C ALA A 34 1.88 -17.33 7.79
N TRP A 35 1.83 -16.05 7.39
CA TRP A 35 2.22 -14.93 8.24
C TRP A 35 1.00 -14.21 8.82
N ALA A 36 0.23 -14.92 9.63
CA ALA A 36 -0.72 -14.26 10.52
C ALA A 36 0.07 -13.58 11.64
N PHE A 37 -0.17 -12.29 11.91
CA PHE A 37 0.41 -11.54 13.03
C PHE A 37 0.04 -12.09 14.43
N SER A 38 -0.53 -13.30 14.52
CA SER A 38 -1.00 -13.94 15.75
C SER A 38 0.11 -14.25 16.75
N THR A 39 1.37 -14.33 16.31
CA THR A 39 2.55 -14.55 17.16
C THR A 39 3.39 -13.29 17.39
N TYR A 40 2.94 -12.13 16.90
CA TYR A 40 3.66 -10.86 17.06
C TYR A 40 3.76 -10.46 18.54
N GLN A 41 4.94 -9.98 18.94
CA GLN A 41 5.18 -9.37 20.25
C GLN A 41 5.64 -7.92 20.03
N PRO A 42 5.05 -6.93 20.72
CA PRO A 42 5.45 -5.53 20.61
C PRO A 42 6.94 -5.33 20.87
N PHE A 43 7.57 -4.42 20.12
CA PHE A 43 8.97 -4.07 20.33
C PHE A 43 9.18 -3.37 21.67
N GLU A 44 10.03 -3.96 22.51
CA GLU A 44 10.45 -3.36 23.78
C GLU A 44 11.94 -2.94 23.73
N PRO A 45 12.26 -1.64 23.80
CA PRO A 45 13.65 -1.17 23.72
C PRO A 45 14.61 -1.85 24.72
N ARG A 46 14.14 -2.13 25.95
CA ARG A 46 14.95 -2.75 27.01
C ARG A 46 15.40 -4.17 26.66
N ALA A 47 14.58 -4.94 25.94
CA ALA A 47 14.92 -6.29 25.50
C ALA A 47 16.15 -6.31 24.57
N TRP A 48 16.47 -5.17 23.97
CA TRP A 48 17.62 -4.95 23.08
C TRP A 48 18.73 -4.13 23.73
N GLY A 49 18.68 -3.90 25.04
CA GLY A 49 19.66 -3.09 25.77
C GLY A 49 19.63 -1.61 25.42
N LEU A 50 18.51 -1.09 24.92
CA LEU A 50 18.30 0.33 24.64
C LEU A 50 17.64 1.04 25.83
N SER A 51 17.77 2.36 25.87
CA SER A 51 17.14 3.16 26.92
C SER A 51 15.61 3.08 26.85
N PRO A 52 14.87 3.18 27.98
CA PRO A 52 13.41 3.06 27.97
C PRO A 52 12.70 4.15 27.14
N GLY A 53 13.32 5.31 27.02
CA GLY A 53 12.82 6.44 26.23
C GLY A 53 13.27 6.44 24.77
N TRP A 54 13.98 5.40 24.32
CA TRP A 54 14.47 5.33 22.94
C TRP A 54 13.29 5.21 21.96
N ARG A 55 13.33 5.98 20.88
CA ARG A 55 12.30 6.02 19.84
C ARG A 55 12.95 6.07 18.45
N LEU A 56 12.53 5.19 17.55
CA LEU A 56 12.94 5.17 16.14
C LEU A 56 12.40 6.40 15.39
N THR A 57 11.21 6.87 15.75
CA THR A 57 10.57 8.04 15.12
C THR A 57 11.29 9.37 15.43
N GLY A 58 12.20 9.39 16.42
CA GLY A 58 13.07 10.52 16.73
C GLY A 58 14.05 10.90 15.60
N PHE A 59 14.14 10.09 14.53
CA PHE A 59 15.05 10.28 13.40
C PHE A 59 14.33 10.50 12.05
N SER A 60 13.15 11.17 12.03
CA SER A 60 12.25 11.29 10.86
C SER A 60 12.18 12.67 10.17
N GLY A 61 11.52 12.74 8.99
CA GLY A 61 11.24 13.92 8.15
C GLY A 61 9.86 13.84 7.45
N CYS A 62 9.54 14.69 6.46
CA CYS A 62 8.20 14.75 5.80
C CYS A 62 8.25 14.72 4.25
N LYS A 63 7.23 14.13 3.60
CA LYS A 63 7.06 14.16 2.12
C LYS A 63 6.76 15.58 1.61
N VAL A 64 7.15 15.87 0.37
CA VAL A 64 6.84 17.14 -0.32
C VAL A 64 5.38 17.14 -0.81
N PRO A 65 4.61 18.24 -0.64
CA PRO A 65 3.24 18.33 -1.15
C PRO A 65 3.13 18.13 -2.67
N GLN A 66 2.05 17.48 -3.13
CA GLN A 66 1.86 17.10 -4.54
C GLN A 66 1.99 18.27 -5.54
N GLU A 67 1.38 19.42 -5.24
CA GLU A 67 1.43 20.58 -6.14
C GLU A 67 2.86 21.15 -6.28
N ALA A 68 3.62 21.16 -5.19
CA ALA A 68 5.02 21.56 -5.20
C ALA A 68 5.88 20.56 -5.99
N LEU A 69 5.64 19.25 -5.79
CA LEU A 69 6.32 18.19 -6.52
C LEU A 69 6.11 18.32 -8.03
N LEU A 70 4.86 18.44 -8.50
CA LEU A 70 4.56 18.55 -9.93
C LEU A 70 5.21 19.78 -10.58
N LYS A 71 5.31 20.91 -9.85
CA LYS A 71 6.02 22.10 -10.32
C LYS A 71 7.53 21.85 -10.45
N LEU A 72 8.13 21.17 -9.48
CA LEU A 72 9.58 20.85 -9.48
C LEU A 72 9.95 19.83 -10.57
N LEU A 73 9.06 18.89 -10.88
CA LEU A 73 9.28 17.87 -11.91
C LEU A 73 9.02 18.36 -13.35
N ALA A 74 8.61 19.62 -13.55
CA ALA A 74 8.26 20.16 -14.88
C ALA A 74 9.40 20.07 -15.93
N GLY A 75 10.67 19.96 -15.48
CA GLY A 75 11.83 19.73 -16.34
C GLY A 75 11.94 18.30 -16.88
N LEU A 76 11.32 17.33 -16.23
CA LEU A 76 11.25 15.93 -16.66
C LEU A 76 10.08 15.76 -17.65
N ARG A 77 10.25 16.24 -18.87
CA ARG A 77 9.25 16.03 -19.93
C ARG A 77 9.31 14.59 -20.42
N TRP A 78 8.27 13.80 -20.13
CA TRP A 78 8.04 12.56 -20.86
C TRP A 78 7.76 12.91 -22.33
N PRO A 79 8.47 12.31 -23.30
CA PRO A 79 8.24 12.67 -24.68
C PRO A 79 6.82 12.24 -25.09
N PRO A 80 6.11 13.07 -25.89
CA PRO A 80 4.78 12.73 -26.36
C PRO A 80 4.79 11.40 -27.12
N PRO A 81 3.67 10.64 -27.12
CA PRO A 81 3.57 9.40 -27.88
C PRO A 81 4.04 9.64 -29.32
N GLY A 82 5.14 8.97 -29.72
CA GLY A 82 5.69 9.08 -31.08
C GLY A 82 7.03 9.82 -31.24
N ARG A 83 7.65 10.39 -30.18
CA ARG A 83 9.09 10.75 -30.23
C ARG A 83 9.84 10.00 -29.12
N GLY A 84 10.96 9.34 -29.44
CA GLY A 84 11.77 8.58 -28.50
C GLY A 84 11.40 7.09 -28.39
N LEU A 85 10.41 6.75 -27.55
CA LEU A 85 10.02 5.35 -27.28
C LEU A 85 9.00 4.78 -28.28
N GLY A 86 8.19 5.65 -28.90
CA GLY A 86 7.21 5.25 -29.92
C GLY A 86 7.83 4.68 -31.20
N GLU A 87 9.09 4.99 -31.51
CA GLU A 87 9.82 4.36 -32.63
C GLU A 87 10.17 2.90 -32.36
N VAL A 88 10.38 2.51 -31.10
CA VAL A 88 10.67 1.12 -30.72
C VAL A 88 9.42 0.26 -30.91
N ALA A 89 8.25 0.76 -30.49
CA ALA A 89 6.97 0.08 -30.71
C ALA A 89 6.57 0.06 -32.20
N ARG A 90 6.78 1.16 -32.96
CA ARG A 90 6.44 1.21 -34.40
C ARG A 90 7.29 0.30 -35.28
N ARG A 91 8.56 0.06 -34.93
CA ARG A 91 9.42 -0.86 -35.71
C ARG A 91 9.03 -2.33 -35.57
N ALA A 92 8.21 -2.69 -34.58
CA ALA A 92 7.78 -4.07 -34.35
C ALA A 92 6.50 -4.48 -35.10
N GLY A 93 5.74 -3.55 -35.68
CA GLY A 93 4.51 -3.89 -36.41
C GLY A 93 3.34 -4.40 -35.54
N ASP A 94 3.48 -4.34 -34.21
CA ASP A 94 2.42 -4.68 -33.26
C ASP A 94 1.55 -3.45 -32.96
N ALA A 95 0.29 -3.68 -32.59
CA ALA A 95 -0.57 -2.65 -32.01
C ALA A 95 0.18 -1.97 -30.86
N ALA A 96 0.15 -0.63 -30.80
CA ALA A 96 0.97 0.14 -29.87
C ALA A 96 0.78 -0.34 -28.43
N SER A 97 1.79 -1.00 -27.86
CA SER A 97 1.77 -1.45 -26.47
C SER A 97 1.56 -0.23 -25.55
N PRO A 98 0.69 -0.35 -24.53
CA PRO A 98 0.42 0.76 -23.64
C PRO A 98 1.71 1.18 -22.92
N ALA A 99 1.87 2.49 -22.72
CA ALA A 99 3.00 3.07 -22.01
C ALA A 99 2.48 4.09 -20.99
N LEU A 100 3.13 4.15 -19.84
CA LEU A 100 2.78 5.05 -18.74
C LEU A 100 4.05 5.73 -18.23
N GLY A 101 4.03 7.06 -18.24
CA GLY A 101 5.14 7.90 -17.77
C GLY A 101 4.90 8.40 -16.34
N ILE A 102 5.47 9.57 -16.02
CA ILE A 102 5.30 10.22 -14.70
C ILE A 102 3.83 10.58 -14.48
N GLY A 103 3.28 10.26 -13.31
CA GLY A 103 1.98 10.78 -12.86
C GLY A 103 1.11 9.83 -12.03
N LEU A 104 1.47 8.54 -11.96
CA LEU A 104 0.76 7.51 -11.20
C LEU A 104 1.75 6.59 -10.46
N ASP A 105 1.25 5.46 -9.97
CA ASP A 105 1.90 4.51 -9.06
C ASP A 105 3.17 3.89 -9.67
N ALA A 106 3.16 3.51 -10.96
CA ALA A 106 4.32 2.92 -11.64
C ALA A 106 4.48 3.44 -13.08
N CYS A 107 5.70 3.32 -13.62
CA CYS A 107 5.92 3.50 -15.06
C CYS A 107 5.66 2.18 -15.80
N VAL A 108 5.20 2.27 -17.05
CA VAL A 108 5.08 1.13 -17.97
C VAL A 108 5.84 1.48 -19.24
N ILE A 109 6.92 0.73 -19.51
CA ILE A 109 7.84 1.00 -20.62
C ILE A 109 7.91 -0.22 -21.53
N PRO A 110 7.35 -0.15 -22.75
CA PRO A 110 7.49 -1.21 -23.74
C PRO A 110 8.97 -1.49 -24.04
N LEU A 111 9.38 -2.75 -23.96
CA LEU A 111 10.76 -3.15 -24.21
C LEU A 111 11.03 -3.33 -25.70
N ARG A 112 12.31 -3.34 -26.06
CA ARG A 112 12.78 -3.70 -27.42
C ARG A 112 12.48 -5.17 -27.76
N HIS A 113 12.34 -6.02 -26.74
CA HIS A 113 11.90 -7.40 -26.88
C HIS A 113 10.38 -7.44 -27.00
N ARG A 114 9.88 -8.04 -28.07
CA ARG A 114 8.45 -8.01 -28.43
C ARG A 114 7.58 -8.59 -27.31
N GLY A 115 6.43 -7.96 -27.11
CA GLY A 115 5.40 -8.43 -26.17
C GLY A 115 5.73 -8.28 -24.69
N LEU A 116 6.82 -7.58 -24.34
CA LEU A 116 7.23 -7.36 -22.95
C LEU A 116 7.25 -5.87 -22.62
N SER A 117 6.86 -5.54 -21.38
CA SER A 117 6.99 -4.20 -20.80
C SER A 117 7.72 -4.28 -19.47
N LEU A 118 8.56 -3.29 -19.22
CA LEU A 118 9.12 -3.03 -17.89
C LEU A 118 8.09 -2.24 -17.09
N VAL A 119 7.73 -2.74 -15.92
CA VAL A 119 6.96 -2.00 -14.92
C VAL A 119 7.81 -1.82 -13.68
N GLN A 120 7.93 -0.56 -13.24
CA GLN A 120 8.84 -0.22 -12.15
C GLN A 120 8.30 0.95 -11.33
N THR A 121 8.52 0.88 -10.02
CA THR A 121 8.26 1.97 -9.07
C THR A 121 9.43 2.14 -8.10
N THR A 122 9.47 3.28 -7.43
CA THR A 122 10.36 3.61 -6.32
C THR A 122 9.61 4.43 -5.28
N ASP A 123 9.72 4.08 -4.00
CA ASP A 123 9.25 4.94 -2.90
C ASP A 123 10.18 4.80 -1.70
N PHE A 124 10.19 5.84 -0.86
CA PHE A 124 10.90 5.86 0.41
C PHE A 124 10.22 6.82 1.36
N PHE A 125 10.40 6.57 2.65
CA PHE A 125 9.90 7.45 3.69
C PHE A 125 10.73 7.29 4.97
N TYR A 126 10.34 8.04 5.98
CA TYR A 126 11.01 8.10 7.27
C TYR A 126 10.33 7.17 8.27
N PRO A 127 11.02 6.70 9.32
CA PRO A 127 10.39 5.84 10.30
C PRO A 127 9.17 6.47 10.96
N LEU A 128 8.09 5.70 11.00
CA LEU A 128 6.80 6.10 11.56
C LEU A 128 6.34 5.19 12.69
N VAL A 129 6.85 3.97 12.79
CA VAL A 129 6.64 3.07 13.94
C VAL A 129 7.93 2.91 14.73
N GLU A 130 7.80 2.55 16.00
CA GLU A 130 8.92 2.31 16.92
C GLU A 130 9.57 0.93 16.73
N ASP A 131 8.82 -0.06 16.25
CA ASP A 131 9.32 -1.42 15.98
C ASP A 131 10.14 -1.42 14.68
N PRO A 132 11.47 -1.64 14.73
CA PRO A 132 12.31 -1.59 13.53
C PRO A 132 12.03 -2.74 12.56
N TYR A 133 11.67 -3.93 13.05
CA TYR A 133 11.34 -5.05 12.17
C TYR A 133 10.06 -4.75 11.39
N MET A 134 9.02 -4.28 12.07
CA MET A 134 7.78 -3.87 11.41
C MET A 134 7.99 -2.67 10.50
N MET A 135 8.85 -1.72 10.89
CA MET A 135 9.24 -0.59 10.03
C MET A 135 9.84 -1.07 8.70
N GLY A 136 10.74 -2.06 8.76
CA GLY A 136 11.27 -2.75 7.58
C GLY A 136 10.19 -3.38 6.70
N ARG A 137 9.26 -4.12 7.30
CA ARG A 137 8.14 -4.74 6.59
C ARG A 137 7.24 -3.71 5.91
N ILE A 138 6.88 -2.64 6.62
CA ILE A 138 6.05 -1.55 6.09
C ILE A 138 6.75 -0.87 4.90
N ALA A 139 8.06 -0.65 4.98
CA ALA A 139 8.80 -0.03 3.88
C ALA A 139 8.78 -0.88 2.61
N CYS A 140 9.02 -2.20 2.74
CA CYS A 140 8.91 -3.11 1.61
C CYS A 140 7.48 -3.18 1.06
N ALA A 141 6.47 -3.30 1.93
CA ALA A 141 5.07 -3.34 1.55
C ALA A 141 4.65 -2.08 0.79
N ASN A 142 5.11 -0.90 1.21
CA ASN A 142 4.85 0.37 0.54
C ASN A 142 5.47 0.39 -0.86
N VAL A 143 6.72 -0.05 -1.02
CA VAL A 143 7.38 -0.11 -2.34
C VAL A 143 6.68 -1.08 -3.29
N LEU A 144 6.22 -2.22 -2.79
CA LEU A 144 5.48 -3.18 -3.62
C LEU A 144 4.05 -2.74 -3.94
N SER A 145 3.48 -1.84 -3.14
CA SER A 145 2.08 -1.39 -3.24
C SER A 145 1.75 -0.82 -4.61
N ASP A 146 2.66 -0.05 -5.21
CA ASP A 146 2.45 0.53 -6.54
C ASP A 146 2.38 -0.52 -7.67
N LEU A 147 3.18 -1.60 -7.59
CA LEU A 147 3.06 -2.72 -8.54
C LEU A 147 1.71 -3.41 -8.38
N TYR A 148 1.25 -3.58 -7.14
CA TYR A 148 -0.04 -4.16 -6.83
C TYR A 148 -1.20 -3.29 -7.32
N ALA A 149 -1.07 -1.95 -7.31
CA ALA A 149 -2.05 -1.04 -7.90
C ALA A 149 -2.21 -1.24 -9.42
N MET A 150 -1.16 -1.71 -10.11
CA MET A 150 -1.21 -2.09 -11.52
C MET A 150 -1.76 -3.51 -11.75
N GLY A 151 -2.27 -4.18 -10.72
CA GLY A 151 -2.77 -5.56 -10.81
C GLY A 151 -1.67 -6.61 -10.94
N ILE A 152 -0.40 -6.26 -10.78
CA ILE A 152 0.72 -7.19 -10.97
C ILE A 152 1.00 -7.90 -9.65
N THR A 153 0.93 -9.23 -9.61
CA THR A 153 1.16 -10.00 -8.38
C THR A 153 2.61 -10.41 -8.13
N GLU A 154 3.44 -10.36 -9.18
CA GLU A 154 4.84 -10.81 -9.16
C GLU A 154 5.80 -9.62 -9.19
N CYS A 155 6.97 -9.80 -8.59
CA CYS A 155 8.06 -8.83 -8.63
C CYS A 155 9.35 -9.58 -8.96
N ASP A 156 9.98 -9.28 -10.08
CA ASP A 156 11.20 -9.98 -10.50
C ASP A 156 12.39 -9.61 -9.61
N ASN A 157 12.46 -8.35 -9.19
CA ASN A 157 13.61 -7.84 -8.46
C ASN A 157 13.27 -6.65 -7.55
N MET A 158 13.85 -6.63 -6.34
CA MET A 158 13.87 -5.44 -5.49
C MET A 158 15.28 -4.91 -5.23
N LEU A 159 15.39 -3.59 -5.13
CA LEU A 159 16.55 -2.90 -4.55
C LEU A 159 16.13 -2.20 -3.26
N MET A 160 16.98 -2.22 -2.24
CA MET A 160 16.71 -1.52 -0.98
C MET A 160 17.45 -0.17 -0.92
N LEU A 161 16.73 0.88 -0.58
CA LEU A 161 17.28 2.22 -0.32
C LEU A 161 17.24 2.47 1.18
N LEU A 162 18.41 2.66 1.78
CA LEU A 162 18.54 2.81 3.23
C LEU A 162 19.45 3.99 3.57
N SER A 163 19.07 4.75 4.59
CA SER A 163 20.03 5.61 5.28
C SER A 163 20.02 5.33 6.78
N VAL A 164 21.21 5.37 7.37
CA VAL A 164 21.41 5.19 8.80
C VAL A 164 21.62 6.56 9.43
N SER A 165 20.96 6.83 10.56
CA SER A 165 21.06 8.15 11.19
C SER A 165 22.44 8.39 11.80
N GLN A 166 23.03 9.53 11.48
CA GLN A 166 24.25 10.03 12.11
C GLN A 166 24.09 10.26 13.62
N LYS A 167 22.86 10.41 14.10
CA LYS A 167 22.54 10.65 15.51
C LYS A 167 22.48 9.38 16.35
N MET A 168 22.38 8.21 15.71
CA MET A 168 22.43 6.93 16.42
C MET A 168 23.89 6.60 16.79
N SER A 169 24.10 6.04 17.97
CA SER A 169 25.38 5.45 18.36
C SER A 169 25.69 4.23 17.49
N GLU A 170 26.96 3.79 17.47
CA GLU A 170 27.35 2.59 16.72
C GLU A 170 26.58 1.35 17.21
N GLU A 171 26.47 1.18 18.53
CA GLU A 171 25.70 0.08 19.15
C GLU A 171 24.21 0.11 18.75
N GLU A 172 23.59 1.29 18.72
CA GLU A 172 22.20 1.43 18.26
C GLU A 172 22.06 1.02 16.79
N ARG A 173 23.00 1.43 15.93
CA ARG A 173 22.97 1.09 14.50
C ARG A 173 23.12 -0.40 14.28
N GLU A 174 24.04 -1.05 14.98
CA GLU A 174 24.30 -2.49 14.89
C GLU A 174 23.10 -3.33 15.34
N LYS A 175 22.28 -2.84 16.27
CA LYS A 175 21.10 -3.56 16.75
C LYS A 175 19.85 -3.31 15.90
N ILE A 176 19.62 -2.05 15.52
CA ILE A 176 18.35 -1.61 14.91
C ILE A 176 18.34 -1.80 13.40
N THR A 177 19.48 -1.57 12.73
CA THR A 177 19.56 -1.67 11.27
C THR A 177 19.29 -3.11 10.78
N PRO A 178 19.87 -4.18 11.39
CA PRO A 178 19.57 -5.54 10.96
C PRO A 178 18.11 -5.94 11.12
N LEU A 179 17.40 -5.40 12.14
CA LEU A 179 15.96 -5.65 12.31
C LEU A 179 15.14 -5.04 11.18
N MET A 180 15.42 -3.79 10.78
CA MET A 180 14.78 -3.16 9.62
C MET A 180 15.05 -3.93 8.32
N ILE A 181 16.30 -4.35 8.10
CA ILE A 181 16.68 -5.14 6.91
C ILE A 181 15.97 -6.49 6.93
N LYS A 182 15.91 -7.16 8.09
CA LYS A 182 15.21 -8.44 8.27
C LYS A 182 13.73 -8.30 7.93
N GLY A 183 13.07 -7.25 8.44
CA GLY A 183 11.67 -6.97 8.13
C GLY A 183 11.44 -6.74 6.64
N PHE A 184 12.29 -5.93 6.00
CA PHE A 184 12.20 -5.67 4.57
C PHE A 184 12.34 -6.96 3.75
N ARG A 185 13.33 -7.80 4.09
CA ARG A 185 13.56 -9.09 3.43
C ARG A 185 12.39 -10.05 3.61
N ASP A 186 11.88 -10.22 4.84
CA ASP A 186 10.79 -11.16 5.12
C ASP A 186 9.49 -10.75 4.38
N ALA A 187 9.25 -9.44 4.19
CA ALA A 187 8.14 -8.95 3.38
C ALA A 187 8.37 -9.15 1.86
N ALA A 188 9.60 -9.00 1.37
CA ALA A 188 9.95 -9.30 -0.02
C ALA A 188 9.75 -10.79 -0.33
N GLU A 189 10.16 -11.68 0.58
CA GLU A 189 9.96 -13.13 0.47
C GLU A 189 8.46 -13.49 0.42
N GLU A 190 7.62 -12.86 1.26
CA GLU A 190 6.16 -13.00 1.17
C GLU A 190 5.60 -12.51 -0.18
N GLY A 191 6.16 -11.43 -0.71
CA GLY A 191 5.89 -10.92 -2.04
C GLY A 191 6.35 -11.82 -3.18
N GLY A 192 7.07 -12.91 -2.89
CA GLY A 192 7.61 -13.84 -3.89
C GLY A 192 8.87 -13.34 -4.59
N THR A 193 9.57 -12.36 -3.99
CA THR A 193 10.74 -11.72 -4.58
C THR A 193 11.91 -11.66 -3.60
N ALA A 194 13.04 -11.12 -4.05
CA ALA A 194 14.25 -10.97 -3.25
C ALA A 194 14.87 -9.59 -3.44
N VAL A 195 15.56 -9.12 -2.39
CA VAL A 195 16.41 -7.94 -2.45
C VAL A 195 17.79 -8.36 -2.94
N THR A 196 18.18 -7.94 -4.13
CA THR A 196 19.46 -8.36 -4.76
C THR A 196 20.53 -7.29 -4.74
N GLY A 197 20.19 -6.08 -4.31
CA GLY A 197 21.09 -4.95 -4.25
C GLY A 197 20.44 -3.75 -3.56
N GLY A 198 21.15 -2.63 -3.56
CA GLY A 198 20.68 -1.43 -2.90
C GLY A 198 21.81 -0.45 -2.61
N GLN A 199 21.47 0.61 -1.90
CA GLN A 199 22.44 1.59 -1.43
C GLN A 199 22.14 1.95 0.02
N THR A 200 23.20 1.97 0.85
CA THR A 200 23.13 2.43 2.24
C THR A 200 24.05 3.62 2.44
N VAL A 201 23.53 4.73 3.00
CA VAL A 201 24.31 5.95 3.27
C VAL A 201 24.11 6.45 4.69
N ALA A 202 25.08 7.20 5.22
CA ALA A 202 24.89 7.96 6.46
C ALA A 202 24.12 9.26 6.16
N ASN A 203 23.09 9.56 6.95
CA ASN A 203 22.25 10.74 6.78
C ASN A 203 21.77 11.25 8.16
N PRO A 204 21.39 12.54 8.35
CA PRO A 204 20.86 12.98 9.65
C PRO A 204 19.59 12.22 10.09
N TRP A 205 18.79 11.76 9.12
CA TRP A 205 17.56 11.01 9.33
C TRP A 205 17.66 9.60 8.76
N ILE A 206 16.88 8.67 9.30
CA ILE A 206 16.72 7.34 8.71
C ILE A 206 15.77 7.46 7.53
N ILE A 207 16.17 6.89 6.39
CA ILE A 207 15.34 6.75 5.20
C ILE A 207 15.28 5.26 4.91
N ILE A 208 14.09 4.77 4.64
CA ILE A 208 13.89 3.38 4.24
C ILE A 208 12.91 3.33 3.08
N GLY A 209 13.24 2.54 2.08
CA GLY A 209 12.49 2.43 0.85
C GLY A 209 13.16 1.48 -0.12
N GLY A 210 12.83 1.61 -1.39
CA GLY A 210 13.34 0.69 -2.39
C GLY A 210 12.77 0.92 -3.77
N VAL A 211 13.13 -0.01 -4.64
CA VAL A 211 12.66 -0.12 -6.01
C VAL A 211 12.06 -1.50 -6.18
N ALA A 212 10.89 -1.59 -6.81
CA ALA A 212 10.31 -2.85 -7.26
C ALA A 212 10.21 -2.84 -8.78
N THR A 213 10.66 -3.92 -9.41
CA THR A 213 10.73 -4.04 -10.87
C THR A 213 10.20 -5.40 -11.31
N VAL A 214 9.45 -5.39 -12.40
CA VAL A 214 8.95 -6.58 -13.08
C VAL A 214 8.96 -6.38 -14.59
N VAL A 215 9.23 -7.44 -15.33
CA VAL A 215 9.09 -7.51 -16.78
C VAL A 215 7.93 -8.43 -17.10
N CYS A 216 6.86 -7.88 -17.65
CA CYS A 216 5.60 -8.60 -17.79
C CYS A 216 4.97 -8.44 -19.18
N GLN A 217 4.02 -9.32 -19.49
CA GLN A 217 3.22 -9.26 -20.70
C GLN A 217 2.04 -8.28 -20.53
N PRO A 218 1.41 -7.82 -21.62
CA PRO A 218 0.27 -6.89 -21.56
C PRO A 218 -0.92 -7.37 -20.72
N ASN A 219 -1.10 -8.68 -20.56
CA ASN A 219 -2.22 -9.23 -19.79
C ASN A 219 -1.92 -9.34 -18.29
N ASP A 220 -0.67 -9.12 -17.87
CA ASP A 220 -0.26 -9.26 -16.47
C ASP A 220 -0.56 -7.99 -15.65
N PHE A 221 -0.77 -6.87 -16.32
CA PHE A 221 -1.08 -5.58 -15.70
C PHE A 221 -2.39 -4.99 -16.20
N ILE A 222 -3.03 -4.20 -15.34
CA ILE A 222 -4.26 -3.48 -15.61
C ILE A 222 -3.91 -2.00 -15.71
N MET A 223 -4.16 -1.39 -16.87
CA MET A 223 -3.95 0.04 -17.04
C MET A 223 -4.93 0.84 -16.17
N PRO A 224 -4.47 1.85 -15.41
CA PRO A 224 -5.29 2.57 -14.44
C PRO A 224 -6.16 3.67 -15.08
N ASP A 225 -6.81 3.38 -16.20
CA ASP A 225 -7.50 4.37 -17.04
C ASP A 225 -8.86 3.92 -17.61
N GLY A 226 -9.37 2.77 -17.17
CA GLY A 226 -10.52 2.08 -17.75
C GLY A 226 -11.86 2.29 -17.06
N ALA A 227 -11.97 3.11 -16.01
CA ALA A 227 -13.21 3.24 -15.24
C ALA A 227 -14.39 3.73 -16.10
N VAL A 228 -15.58 3.21 -15.82
CA VAL A 228 -16.83 3.53 -16.54
C VAL A 228 -17.92 4.02 -15.58
N VAL A 229 -18.90 4.75 -16.12
CA VAL A 229 -20.07 5.18 -15.34
C VAL A 229 -20.81 3.96 -14.81
N GLY A 230 -21.11 3.95 -13.51
CA GLY A 230 -21.79 2.85 -12.84
C GLY A 230 -20.85 1.90 -12.10
N ASP A 231 -19.54 1.97 -12.32
CA ASP A 231 -18.55 1.31 -11.46
C ASP A 231 -18.70 1.78 -10.02
N VAL A 232 -18.21 0.95 -9.10
CA VAL A 232 -18.07 1.29 -7.69
C VAL A 232 -16.61 1.36 -7.29
N LEU A 233 -16.34 2.16 -6.25
CA LEU A 233 -15.01 2.32 -5.68
C LEU A 233 -14.87 1.38 -4.48
N VAL A 234 -13.88 0.51 -4.49
CA VAL A 234 -13.57 -0.43 -3.41
C VAL A 234 -12.24 -0.07 -2.77
N LEU A 235 -12.20 0.06 -1.44
CA LEU A 235 -10.98 0.30 -0.67
C LEU A 235 -10.59 -0.95 0.12
N THR A 236 -9.33 -1.37 0.11
CA THR A 236 -8.88 -2.66 0.68
C THR A 236 -8.15 -2.58 2.03
N LYS A 237 -7.95 -1.38 2.59
CA LYS A 237 -7.44 -1.18 3.96
C LYS A 237 -8.13 0.03 4.60
N PRO A 238 -8.27 0.05 5.94
CA PRO A 238 -8.84 1.21 6.62
C PRO A 238 -7.90 2.42 6.56
N LEU A 239 -8.48 3.61 6.66
CA LEU A 239 -7.79 4.89 6.75
C LEU A 239 -7.44 5.25 8.20
N GLY A 240 -6.61 6.28 8.38
CA GLY A 240 -6.26 6.85 9.68
C GLY A 240 -4.93 6.36 10.25
N THR A 241 -4.06 5.77 9.44
CA THR A 241 -2.75 5.27 9.88
C THR A 241 -1.88 6.37 10.47
N GLN A 242 -1.82 7.53 9.83
CA GLN A 242 -1.06 8.68 10.34
C GLN A 242 -1.60 9.18 11.68
N VAL A 243 -2.92 9.16 11.87
CA VAL A 243 -3.55 9.59 13.13
C VAL A 243 -3.21 8.60 14.25
N ALA A 244 -3.24 7.30 13.98
CA ALA A 244 -2.88 6.26 14.95
C ALA A 244 -1.42 6.37 15.39
N VAL A 245 -0.50 6.52 14.43
CA VAL A 245 0.93 6.73 14.69
C VAL A 245 1.19 7.99 15.51
N ASN A 246 0.58 9.11 15.11
CA ASN A 246 0.74 10.37 15.83
C ASN A 246 0.17 10.29 17.25
N ALA A 247 -1.00 9.68 17.43
CA ALA A 247 -1.62 9.50 18.73
C ALA A 247 -0.73 8.66 19.67
N HIS A 248 -0.09 7.61 19.15
CA HIS A 248 0.87 6.80 19.89
C HIS A 248 2.10 7.62 20.31
N GLN A 249 2.71 8.38 19.40
CA GLN A 249 3.82 9.27 19.74
C GLN A 249 3.44 10.34 20.79
N TRP A 250 2.18 10.80 20.78
CA TRP A 250 1.71 11.77 21.76
C TRP A 250 1.61 11.20 23.17
N LEU A 251 1.57 9.88 23.37
CA LEU A 251 1.57 9.27 24.71
C LEU A 251 2.79 9.70 25.55
N ASP A 252 3.92 9.94 24.88
CA ASP A 252 5.18 10.40 25.48
C ASP A 252 5.31 11.94 25.52
N ASN A 253 4.30 12.67 25.02
CA ASN A 253 4.27 14.13 25.01
C ASN A 253 3.06 14.64 25.81
N PRO A 254 3.23 15.04 27.10
CA PRO A 254 2.12 15.42 27.96
C PRO A 254 1.22 16.54 27.41
N GLU A 255 1.80 17.52 26.72
CA GLU A 255 1.06 18.64 26.13
C GLU A 255 0.14 18.15 25.01
N ARG A 256 0.66 17.32 24.10
CA ARG A 256 -0.13 16.77 22.98
C ARG A 256 -1.13 15.72 23.47
N TRP A 257 -0.74 14.84 24.40
CA TRP A 257 -1.65 13.87 25.02
C TRP A 257 -2.86 14.53 25.66
N SER A 258 -2.65 15.66 26.34
CA SER A 258 -3.75 16.37 27.01
C SER A 258 -4.85 16.85 26.06
N LYS A 259 -4.58 16.98 24.75
CA LYS A 259 -5.57 17.38 23.74
C LYS A 259 -6.50 16.24 23.32
N VAL A 260 -6.09 14.99 23.53
CA VAL A 260 -6.83 13.81 23.05
C VAL A 260 -7.26 12.85 24.15
N LYS A 261 -6.71 12.96 25.35
CA LYS A 261 -7.01 12.08 26.50
C LYS A 261 -8.50 12.02 26.91
N THR A 262 -9.31 13.00 26.49
CA THR A 262 -10.75 13.04 26.75
C THR A 262 -11.57 12.25 25.73
N VAL A 263 -11.00 11.91 24.56
CA VAL A 263 -11.69 11.22 23.46
C VAL A 263 -11.15 9.81 23.21
N VAL A 264 -9.95 9.49 23.72
CA VAL A 264 -9.32 8.18 23.56
C VAL A 264 -8.47 7.83 24.79
N SER A 265 -8.54 6.57 25.23
CA SER A 265 -7.70 6.02 26.28
C SER A 265 -6.33 5.58 25.75
N ARG A 266 -5.35 5.39 26.64
CA ARG A 266 -4.01 4.88 26.26
C ARG A 266 -4.10 3.50 25.59
N GLN A 267 -4.97 2.63 26.11
CA GLN A 267 -5.15 1.28 25.57
C GLN A 267 -5.75 1.31 24.16
N GLU A 268 -6.74 2.18 23.91
CA GLU A 268 -7.31 2.33 22.57
C GLU A 268 -6.29 2.89 21.56
N VAL A 269 -5.40 3.79 21.98
CA VAL A 269 -4.30 4.28 21.13
C VAL A 269 -3.33 3.15 20.79
N GLU A 270 -2.93 2.35 21.77
CA GLU A 270 -2.03 1.23 21.55
C GLU A 270 -2.62 0.21 20.56
N LEU A 271 -3.90 -0.14 20.74
CA LEU A 271 -4.61 -1.05 19.82
C LEU A 271 -4.71 -0.47 18.40
N ALA A 272 -5.03 0.82 18.26
CA ALA A 272 -5.10 1.48 16.95
C ALA A 272 -3.72 1.55 16.28
N TYR A 273 -2.66 1.77 17.05
CA TYR A 273 -1.27 1.79 16.56
C TYR A 273 -0.82 0.42 16.06
N GLN A 274 -1.10 -0.65 16.82
CA GLN A 274 -0.81 -2.02 16.40
C GLN A 274 -1.57 -2.39 15.13
N GLU A 275 -2.86 -2.04 15.05
CA GLU A 275 -3.63 -2.26 13.82
C GLU A 275 -3.12 -1.48 12.63
N ALA A 276 -2.77 -0.20 12.81
CA ALA A 276 -2.16 0.58 11.75
C ALA A 276 -0.88 -0.13 11.28
N MET A 277 0.01 -0.51 12.20
CA MET A 277 1.25 -1.21 11.89
C MET A 277 1.02 -2.52 11.12
N PHE A 278 0.04 -3.35 11.51
CA PHE A 278 -0.31 -4.58 10.79
C PHE A 278 -0.90 -4.30 9.41
N ASN A 279 -1.81 -3.34 9.27
CA ASN A 279 -2.38 -2.98 7.97
C ASN A 279 -1.31 -2.44 7.03
N MET A 280 -0.43 -1.57 7.51
CA MET A 280 0.69 -1.01 6.75
C MET A 280 1.71 -2.08 6.33
N ALA A 281 1.93 -3.11 7.15
CA ALA A 281 2.83 -4.22 6.84
C ALA A 281 2.21 -5.32 5.96
N THR A 282 0.90 -5.30 5.74
CA THR A 282 0.17 -6.27 4.90
C THR A 282 0.36 -5.92 3.42
N LEU A 283 0.78 -6.88 2.60
CA LEU A 283 0.94 -6.65 1.15
C LEU A 283 -0.42 -6.50 0.45
N ASN A 284 -0.48 -5.64 -0.58
CA ASN A 284 -1.65 -5.53 -1.47
C ASN A 284 -1.71 -6.64 -2.55
N ARG A 285 -0.80 -7.64 -2.49
CA ARG A 285 -0.65 -8.73 -3.48
C ARG A 285 -1.93 -9.48 -3.77
N THR A 286 -2.66 -9.86 -2.71
CA THR A 286 -3.94 -10.56 -2.84
C THR A 286 -4.97 -9.71 -3.58
N ALA A 287 -5.07 -8.42 -3.24
CA ALA A 287 -5.99 -7.49 -3.89
C ALA A 287 -5.66 -7.35 -5.39
N ALA A 288 -4.37 -7.25 -5.75
CA ALA A 288 -3.90 -7.21 -7.14
C ALA A 288 -4.33 -8.45 -7.94
N GLY A 289 -4.17 -9.65 -7.39
CA GLY A 289 -4.60 -10.88 -8.07
C GLY A 289 -6.12 -10.96 -8.26
N LEU A 290 -6.88 -10.48 -7.28
CA LEU A 290 -8.34 -10.44 -7.36
C LEU A 290 -8.85 -9.38 -8.34
N MET A 291 -8.08 -8.31 -8.61
CA MET A 291 -8.44 -7.32 -9.64
C MET A 291 -8.64 -7.97 -11.01
N HIS A 292 -7.77 -8.91 -11.39
CA HIS A 292 -7.92 -9.67 -12.63
C HIS A 292 -9.16 -10.57 -12.61
N SER A 293 -9.40 -11.26 -11.49
CA SER A 293 -10.50 -12.23 -11.35
C SER A 293 -11.89 -11.56 -11.39
N PHE A 294 -11.97 -10.30 -10.96
CA PHE A 294 -13.22 -9.55 -10.85
C PHE A 294 -13.32 -8.38 -11.82
N ASN A 295 -12.49 -8.36 -12.86
CA ASN A 295 -12.53 -7.38 -13.95
C ASN A 295 -12.40 -5.92 -13.47
N ALA A 296 -11.42 -5.63 -12.62
CA ALA A 296 -11.13 -4.26 -12.23
C ALA A 296 -10.79 -3.40 -13.46
N HIS A 297 -11.30 -2.18 -13.47
CA HIS A 297 -11.13 -1.24 -14.57
C HIS A 297 -9.98 -0.24 -14.36
N ALA A 298 -9.67 0.08 -13.10
CA ALA A 298 -8.58 0.95 -12.72
C ALA A 298 -8.30 0.79 -11.22
N ALA A 299 -7.08 1.05 -10.77
CA ALA A 299 -6.78 1.20 -9.36
C ALA A 299 -5.60 2.16 -9.13
N THR A 300 -5.47 2.61 -7.89
CA THR A 300 -4.30 3.31 -7.32
C THR A 300 -4.17 2.84 -5.87
N ASP A 301 -3.01 3.00 -5.26
CA ASP A 301 -2.89 2.81 -3.81
C ASP A 301 -3.13 4.12 -3.04
N ILE A 302 -3.48 4.01 -1.76
CA ILE A 302 -3.69 5.18 -0.88
C ILE A 302 -2.47 5.37 0.02
N THR A 303 -1.65 6.38 -0.27
CA THR A 303 -0.45 6.69 0.52
C THR A 303 -0.42 8.18 0.92
N GLY A 304 0.66 8.89 0.60
CA GLY A 304 1.03 10.16 1.24
C GLY A 304 0.08 11.34 0.95
N PHE A 305 -0.74 11.27 -0.09
CA PHE A 305 -1.69 12.33 -0.43
C PHE A 305 -3.10 12.11 0.14
N GLY A 306 -3.30 11.01 0.86
CA GLY A 306 -4.60 10.62 1.40
C GLY A 306 -5.59 10.18 0.33
N ILE A 307 -6.71 9.61 0.78
CA ILE A 307 -7.69 9.00 -0.12
C ILE A 307 -8.21 9.96 -1.21
N LEU A 308 -8.41 11.25 -0.88
CA LEU A 308 -8.90 12.22 -1.85
C LEU A 308 -7.83 12.57 -2.90
N GLY A 309 -6.58 12.77 -2.48
CA GLY A 309 -5.50 13.14 -3.42
C GLY A 309 -5.20 12.02 -4.42
N HIS A 310 -5.15 10.77 -3.96
CA HIS A 310 -4.97 9.61 -4.83
C HIS A 310 -6.21 9.37 -5.71
N ALA A 311 -7.44 9.47 -5.17
CA ALA A 311 -8.65 9.37 -5.98
C ALA A 311 -8.73 10.45 -7.08
N GLN A 312 -8.30 11.68 -6.79
CA GLN A 312 -8.22 12.76 -7.79
C GLN A 312 -7.19 12.46 -8.88
N SER A 313 -6.05 11.87 -8.52
CA SER A 313 -4.99 11.51 -9.46
C SER A 313 -5.47 10.38 -10.38
N LEU A 314 -6.12 9.35 -9.82
CA LEU A 314 -6.73 8.28 -10.59
C LEU A 314 -7.86 8.80 -11.49
N ALA A 315 -8.77 9.65 -10.99
CA ALA A 315 -9.86 10.21 -11.79
C ALA A 315 -9.35 11.00 -13.01
N LYS A 316 -8.28 11.78 -12.84
CA LYS A 316 -7.62 12.55 -13.92
C LYS A 316 -7.08 11.67 -15.04
N GLN A 317 -6.66 10.45 -14.71
CA GLN A 317 -6.09 9.51 -15.68
C GLN A 317 -7.15 8.85 -16.58
N GLN A 318 -8.41 8.82 -16.17
CA GLN A 318 -9.43 8.02 -16.85
C GLN A 318 -9.63 8.46 -18.30
N ARG A 319 -9.74 7.50 -19.22
CA ARG A 319 -10.05 7.79 -20.63
C ARG A 319 -11.47 8.32 -20.79
N ASN A 320 -12.41 7.74 -20.05
CA ASN A 320 -13.82 8.15 -20.06
C ASN A 320 -14.06 9.45 -19.28
N GLU A 321 -15.15 10.14 -19.62
CA GLU A 321 -15.64 11.32 -18.89
C GLU A 321 -16.38 10.90 -17.61
N VAL A 322 -15.61 10.46 -16.64
CA VAL A 322 -16.11 9.96 -15.35
C VAL A 322 -15.62 10.82 -14.18
N SER A 323 -16.28 10.73 -13.03
CA SER A 323 -15.83 11.32 -11.78
C SER A 323 -16.15 10.42 -10.60
N PHE A 324 -15.34 10.53 -9.55
CA PHE A 324 -15.39 9.63 -8.40
C PHE A 324 -16.07 10.32 -7.22
N VAL A 325 -17.04 9.63 -6.61
CA VAL A 325 -17.76 10.15 -5.44
C VAL A 325 -17.64 9.18 -4.30
N ILE A 326 -16.89 9.57 -3.28
CA ILE A 326 -16.68 8.80 -2.06
C ILE A 326 -17.77 9.18 -1.06
N HIS A 327 -18.52 8.18 -0.62
CA HIS A 327 -19.67 8.30 0.28
C HIS A 327 -19.36 7.86 1.71
N ASN A 328 -18.44 6.90 1.85
CA ASN A 328 -18.09 6.34 3.15
C ASN A 328 -16.58 6.17 3.30
N LEU A 329 -16.12 6.24 4.54
CA LEU A 329 -14.71 6.19 4.91
C LEU A 329 -14.53 5.12 6.00
N PRO A 330 -13.98 3.93 5.68
CA PRO A 330 -13.55 2.98 6.68
C PRO A 330 -12.32 3.53 7.39
N ILE A 331 -12.44 3.82 8.68
CA ILE A 331 -11.42 4.47 9.49
C ILE A 331 -11.14 3.60 10.71
N LEU A 332 -9.86 3.41 11.05
CA LEU A 332 -9.45 2.75 12.28
C LEU A 332 -10.21 3.33 13.49
N ALA A 333 -10.79 2.47 14.32
CA ALA A 333 -11.65 2.88 15.43
C ALA A 333 -11.00 3.99 16.28
N LYS A 334 -11.83 4.94 16.73
CA LYS A 334 -11.42 6.15 17.48
C LYS A 334 -10.59 7.19 16.70
N MET A 335 -9.96 6.86 15.57
CA MET A 335 -9.11 7.81 14.85
C MET A 335 -9.89 8.97 14.23
N ALA A 336 -11.16 8.78 13.89
CA ALA A 336 -12.05 9.87 13.50
C ALA A 336 -12.29 10.87 14.65
N ALA A 337 -12.46 10.37 15.89
CA ALA A 337 -12.63 11.22 17.07
C ALA A 337 -11.33 11.97 17.42
N VAL A 338 -10.18 11.29 17.39
CA VAL A 338 -8.86 11.90 17.58
C VAL A 338 -8.58 12.98 16.54
N SER A 339 -8.89 12.71 15.27
CA SER A 339 -8.77 13.68 14.18
C SER A 339 -9.62 14.93 14.44
N LYS A 340 -10.88 14.76 14.83
CA LYS A 340 -11.78 15.89 15.16
C LYS A 340 -11.29 16.70 16.35
N ALA A 341 -10.81 16.04 17.41
CA ALA A 341 -10.32 16.70 18.61
C ALA A 341 -9.06 17.55 18.36
N THR A 342 -8.23 17.15 17.39
CA THR A 342 -7.00 17.88 17.06
C THR A 342 -7.16 18.86 15.91
N GLY A 343 -8.11 18.64 14.99
CA GLY A 343 -8.41 19.51 13.85
C GLY A 343 -7.31 19.59 12.78
N GLN A 344 -6.23 18.81 12.91
CA GLN A 344 -5.01 19.00 12.12
C GLN A 344 -4.75 17.93 11.04
N SER A 345 -5.41 16.77 11.10
CA SER A 345 -5.05 15.67 10.19
C SER A 345 -5.78 15.68 8.85
N GLY A 346 -6.93 16.34 8.72
CA GLY A 346 -7.72 16.32 7.48
C GLY A 346 -8.30 14.93 7.13
N LEU A 347 -8.41 14.02 8.10
CA LEU A 347 -8.82 12.63 7.88
C LEU A 347 -10.22 12.52 7.26
N LEU A 348 -11.18 13.31 7.76
CA LEU A 348 -12.55 13.30 7.24
C LEU A 348 -12.69 14.05 5.92
N GLN A 349 -11.73 14.94 5.63
CA GLN A 349 -11.61 15.63 4.34
C GLN A 349 -10.86 14.76 3.30
N GLY A 350 -10.35 13.60 3.71
CA GLY A 350 -9.60 12.67 2.86
C GLY A 350 -8.19 13.13 2.49
N THR A 351 -7.66 14.14 3.18
CA THR A 351 -6.32 14.72 2.93
C THR A 351 -5.28 14.28 3.95
N SER A 352 -5.65 13.45 4.93
CA SER A 352 -4.68 12.83 5.85
C SER A 352 -3.78 11.90 5.06
N ALA A 353 -2.47 12.03 5.26
CA ALA A 353 -1.52 11.07 4.74
C ALA A 353 -1.84 9.66 5.26
N GLU A 354 -1.60 8.68 4.40
CA GLU A 354 -1.53 7.27 4.75
C GLU A 354 -0.13 6.77 4.37
N THR A 355 0.30 5.64 4.91
CA THR A 355 1.53 4.96 4.48
C THR A 355 1.20 3.50 4.22
N SER A 356 1.65 2.94 3.08
CA SER A 356 1.32 1.55 2.71
C SER A 356 -0.18 1.22 2.88
N GLY A 357 -1.06 2.12 2.43
CA GLY A 357 -2.50 1.93 2.54
C GLY A 357 -3.03 0.84 1.61
N GLY A 358 -4.35 0.81 1.46
CA GLY A 358 -5.02 -0.15 0.59
C GLY A 358 -5.07 0.33 -0.85
N LEU A 359 -5.50 -0.56 -1.74
CA LEU A 359 -5.87 -0.19 -3.10
C LEU A 359 -7.26 0.45 -3.10
N LEU A 360 -7.42 1.52 -3.88
CA LEU A 360 -8.70 2.08 -4.30
C LEU A 360 -8.99 1.61 -5.73
N ILE A 361 -9.95 0.71 -5.87
CA ILE A 361 -10.19 -0.06 -7.10
C ILE A 361 -11.55 0.35 -7.69
N CYS A 362 -11.58 0.65 -8.99
CA CYS A 362 -12.81 0.77 -9.77
C CYS A 362 -13.22 -0.62 -10.27
N LEU A 363 -14.38 -1.10 -9.80
CA LEU A 363 -14.91 -2.42 -10.13
C LEU A 363 -16.31 -2.32 -10.72
N PRO A 364 -16.69 -3.23 -11.64
CA PRO A 364 -18.08 -3.43 -12.02
C PRO A 364 -18.94 -3.65 -10.78
N ARG A 365 -20.11 -3.00 -10.76
CA ARG A 365 -21.00 -3.00 -9.58
C ARG A 365 -21.45 -4.40 -9.17
N ASP A 366 -21.69 -5.28 -10.13
CA ASP A 366 -22.08 -6.67 -9.93
C ASP A 366 -20.93 -7.53 -9.36
N GLN A 367 -19.68 -7.20 -9.67
CA GLN A 367 -18.50 -7.93 -9.19
C GLN A 367 -18.02 -7.49 -7.80
N ALA A 368 -18.29 -6.24 -7.41
CA ALA A 368 -17.70 -5.65 -6.20
C ALA A 368 -18.04 -6.39 -4.90
N ALA A 369 -19.27 -6.89 -4.75
CA ALA A 369 -19.67 -7.66 -3.58
C ALA A 369 -18.94 -9.01 -3.50
N HIS A 370 -18.75 -9.66 -4.65
CA HIS A 370 -18.00 -10.91 -4.73
C HIS A 370 -16.51 -10.71 -4.43
N PHE A 371 -15.90 -9.62 -4.96
CA PHE A 371 -14.54 -9.23 -4.60
C PHE A 371 -14.38 -9.05 -3.09
N CYS A 372 -15.27 -8.29 -2.44
CA CYS A 372 -15.21 -8.02 -1.00
C CYS A 372 -15.39 -9.29 -0.15
N SER A 373 -16.20 -10.25 -0.62
CA SER A 373 -16.37 -11.55 0.03
C SER A 373 -15.14 -12.44 -0.15
N GLU A 374 -14.60 -12.52 -1.36
CA GLU A 374 -13.46 -13.38 -1.69
C GLU A 374 -12.20 -12.93 -0.97
N ILE A 375 -11.91 -11.62 -0.94
CA ILE A 375 -10.71 -11.08 -0.26
C ILE A 375 -10.75 -11.33 1.26
N LYS A 376 -11.95 -11.37 1.86
CA LYS A 376 -12.16 -11.66 3.29
C LYS A 376 -12.14 -13.17 3.59
N SER A 377 -12.19 -14.03 2.59
CA SER A 377 -12.32 -15.48 2.80
C SER A 377 -11.09 -16.08 3.49
N SER A 378 -11.30 -17.22 4.16
CA SER A 378 -10.23 -17.98 4.83
C SER A 378 -9.16 -18.49 3.86
N LYS A 379 -9.48 -18.59 2.56
CA LYS A 379 -8.51 -18.91 1.49
C LYS A 379 -7.32 -17.95 1.48
N TYR A 380 -7.54 -16.69 1.87
CA TYR A 380 -6.50 -15.66 1.99
C TYR A 380 -6.21 -15.32 3.46
N GLY A 381 -6.37 -16.29 4.36
CA GLY A 381 -6.10 -16.16 5.79
C GLY A 381 -7.16 -15.39 6.58
N GLY A 382 -8.22 -14.88 5.93
CA GLY A 382 -9.28 -14.11 6.61
C GLY A 382 -8.81 -12.78 7.21
N VAL A 383 -7.62 -12.32 6.83
CA VAL A 383 -6.93 -11.16 7.42
C VAL A 383 -7.34 -9.85 6.73
N HIS A 384 -7.74 -9.92 5.46
CA HIS A 384 -8.07 -8.75 4.66
C HIS A 384 -9.54 -8.36 4.79
N GLN A 385 -9.83 -7.07 4.61
CA GLN A 385 -11.17 -6.53 4.52
C GLN A 385 -11.23 -5.56 3.35
N ALA A 386 -12.42 -5.36 2.79
CA ALA A 386 -12.64 -4.37 1.76
C ALA A 386 -14.02 -3.72 1.92
N TRP A 387 -14.13 -2.48 1.48
CA TRP A 387 -15.35 -1.69 1.58
C TRP A 387 -15.67 -1.03 0.25
N ILE A 388 -16.93 -1.10 -0.16
CA ILE A 388 -17.43 -0.26 -1.25
C ILE A 388 -17.60 1.16 -0.69
N VAL A 389 -16.68 2.05 -1.05
CA VAL A 389 -16.57 3.41 -0.50
C VAL A 389 -17.30 4.48 -1.32
N GLY A 390 -17.62 4.19 -2.57
CA GLY A 390 -18.18 5.18 -3.47
C GLY A 390 -18.60 4.64 -4.82
N ILE A 391 -18.85 5.56 -5.75
CA ILE A 391 -19.28 5.27 -7.12
C ILE A 391 -18.49 6.08 -8.13
N VAL A 392 -18.53 5.61 -9.37
CA VAL A 392 -18.08 6.33 -10.55
C VAL A 392 -19.31 6.86 -11.29
N GLU A 393 -19.42 8.17 -11.40
CA GLU A 393 -20.50 8.88 -12.12
C GLU A 393 -19.98 9.51 -13.41
N LYS A 394 -20.90 9.95 -14.29
CA LYS A 394 -20.51 10.78 -15.43
C LYS A 394 -19.95 12.11 -14.92
N GLY A 395 -18.79 12.54 -15.41
CA GLY A 395 -18.18 13.77 -14.93
C GLY A 395 -16.93 14.19 -15.69
N ASN A 396 -16.13 15.06 -15.10
CA ASN A 396 -15.04 15.78 -15.74
C ASN A 396 -13.64 15.35 -15.23
N ARG A 397 -13.47 14.06 -14.95
CA ARG A 397 -12.21 13.46 -14.44
C ARG A 397 -11.76 14.06 -13.10
N THR A 398 -12.70 14.25 -12.19
CA THR A 398 -12.46 14.73 -10.82
C THR A 398 -12.88 13.70 -9.77
N ALA A 399 -12.43 13.90 -8.53
CA ALA A 399 -12.88 13.10 -7.39
C ALA A 399 -13.27 14.01 -6.23
N ARG A 400 -14.33 13.62 -5.50
CA ARG A 400 -14.84 14.32 -4.33
C ARG A 400 -15.28 13.33 -3.25
N ILE A 401 -15.20 13.76 -2.00
CA ILE A 401 -15.91 13.16 -0.87
C ILE A 401 -17.16 14.00 -0.63
N ILE A 402 -18.30 13.37 -0.35
CA ILE A 402 -19.54 14.09 -0.01
C ILE A 402 -19.36 14.92 1.28
N ASP A 403 -20.14 15.98 1.47
CA ASP A 403 -19.97 16.92 2.61
C ASP A 403 -20.03 16.25 3.99
N LYS A 404 -20.83 15.18 4.11
CA LYS A 404 -21.02 14.41 5.34
C LYS A 404 -20.80 12.92 5.04
N PRO A 405 -19.53 12.49 4.87
CA PRO A 405 -19.26 11.09 4.56
C PRO A 405 -19.61 10.22 5.77
N ARG A 406 -20.17 9.03 5.52
CA ARG A 406 -20.42 8.05 6.57
C ARG A 406 -19.09 7.47 7.01
N VAL A 407 -18.74 7.64 8.28
CA VAL A 407 -17.60 6.93 8.88
C VAL A 407 -18.01 5.50 9.19
N ILE A 408 -17.24 4.53 8.69
CA ILE A 408 -17.34 3.13 9.09
C ILE A 408 -16.19 2.92 10.07
N GLU A 409 -16.49 2.81 11.37
CA GLU A 409 -15.45 2.49 12.34
C GLU A 409 -14.99 1.05 12.18
N VAL A 410 -13.68 0.87 12.01
CA VAL A 410 -13.04 -0.42 11.83
C VAL A 410 -12.37 -0.82 13.13
N PRO A 411 -12.93 -1.79 13.89
CA PRO A 411 -12.38 -2.21 15.17
C PRO A 411 -11.07 -3.00 14.97
N PRO A 412 -10.21 -3.06 16.00
CA PRO A 412 -9.01 -3.89 15.96
C PRO A 412 -9.28 -5.37 15.77
N ARG A 413 -8.36 -6.09 15.13
CA ARG A 413 -8.41 -7.54 14.97
C ARG A 413 -8.39 -8.17 16.36
N GLY A 414 -9.23 -9.19 16.55
CA GLY A 414 -9.38 -9.86 17.85
C GLY A 414 -10.24 -9.11 18.88
N ALA A 415 -10.70 -7.89 18.61
CA ALA A 415 -11.75 -7.28 19.42
C ALA A 415 -13.05 -8.06 19.21
N THR A 416 -13.49 -8.81 20.22
CA THR A 416 -14.85 -9.35 20.22
C THR A 416 -15.84 -8.18 20.21
N ALA A 417 -16.89 -8.28 19.39
CA ALA A 417 -17.91 -7.23 19.22
C ALA A 417 -18.57 -6.76 20.54
N THR A 418 -18.32 -7.49 21.64
CA THR A 418 -18.73 -7.19 23.01
C THR A 418 -17.98 -6.05 23.70
N VAL A 419 -16.82 -5.59 23.21
CA VAL A 419 -16.03 -4.52 23.90
C VAL A 419 -16.55 -3.10 23.62
N PHE A 420 -17.44 -2.91 22.64
CA PHE A 420 -17.98 -1.59 22.27
C PHE A 420 -19.49 -1.40 22.57
N THR A 421 -20.10 -2.27 23.38
CA THR A 421 -21.52 -2.17 23.77
C THR A 421 -21.70 -1.96 25.27
N LEU A 422 -21.16 -0.86 25.80
CA LEU A 422 -21.58 -0.30 27.09
C LEU A 422 -21.61 1.23 26.99
N ASP A 423 -22.68 1.73 26.36
CA ASP A 423 -23.36 2.99 26.69
C ASP A 423 -24.57 3.16 25.76
N ASN A 424 -25.59 2.31 25.96
CA ASN A 424 -26.98 2.62 25.61
C ASN A 424 -27.91 1.57 26.21
N SER A 425 -28.00 1.54 27.54
CA SER A 425 -29.07 0.87 28.27
C SER A 425 -30.28 1.82 28.37
N SER A 426 -31.02 1.99 27.27
CA SER A 426 -32.47 2.25 27.32
C SER A 426 -33.10 2.11 25.93
N ALA A 427 -33.39 0.87 25.52
CA ALA A 427 -34.58 0.48 24.77
C ALA A 427 -34.44 -0.98 24.33
N SER A 428 -35.22 -1.84 24.97
CA SER A 428 -35.50 -3.20 24.53
C SER A 428 -36.44 -3.22 23.32
N SER A 429 -36.08 -3.94 22.25
CA SER A 429 -36.88 -5.04 21.63
C SER A 429 -36.41 -5.32 20.19
N GLU A 430 -36.05 -6.59 19.94
CA GLU A 430 -35.90 -7.41 18.71
C GLU A 430 -35.85 -6.80 17.28
N PRO A 431 -35.10 -7.44 16.34
CA PRO A 431 -34.88 -6.91 14.98
C PRO A 431 -35.97 -7.36 13.98
N PRO A 432 -36.47 -6.47 13.11
CA PRO A 432 -37.22 -6.91 11.93
C PRO A 432 -36.26 -7.15 10.76
N HIS A 433 -36.31 -8.38 10.26
CA HIS A 433 -35.90 -8.75 8.91
C HIS A 433 -36.59 -7.87 7.84
N ASP A 434 -35.94 -7.75 6.68
CA ASP A 434 -36.39 -7.13 5.42
C ASP A 434 -36.49 -5.60 5.36
N MET A 435 -35.44 -4.96 4.81
CA MET A 435 -35.57 -3.68 4.11
C MET A 435 -35.03 -3.78 2.67
N LYS A 436 -35.99 -3.78 1.74
CA LYS A 436 -35.81 -3.71 0.28
C LYS A 436 -35.16 -2.40 -0.15
N TRP A 437 -34.02 -2.47 -0.84
CA TRP A 437 -33.29 -1.35 -1.46
C TRP A 437 -33.92 -0.78 -2.75
N GLN A 438 -35.25 -0.83 -2.92
CA GLN A 438 -35.87 -0.68 -4.24
C GLN A 438 -36.76 0.55 -4.46
N LYS A 439 -36.70 1.59 -3.63
CA LYS A 439 -37.46 2.83 -3.89
C LYS A 439 -36.68 4.08 -3.54
N LEU A 440 -35.81 4.52 -4.45
CA LEU A 440 -35.40 5.92 -4.52
C LEU A 440 -35.22 6.47 -5.94
N PHE A 441 -35.55 5.72 -7.00
CA PHE A 441 -35.50 6.24 -8.36
C PHE A 441 -36.59 5.63 -9.23
N GLY A 442 -37.37 6.50 -9.86
CA GLY A 442 -38.14 6.21 -11.06
C GLY A 442 -39.04 7.39 -11.43
N PRO A 443 -39.51 7.43 -12.68
CA PRO A 443 -38.80 7.17 -13.94
C PRO A 443 -37.78 8.28 -14.27
#